data_AF-A0A2E9JKB5-F1
#
_entry.id   AF-A0A2E9JKB5-F1
#
_cell.length_a   1.000
_cell.length_b   1.000
_cell.length_c   1.000
_cell.angle_alpha   90.00
_cell.angle_beta   90.00
_cell.angle_gamma   90.00
#
_symmetry.space_group_name_H-M   'P 1'
#
loop_
_entity.id
_entity.type
_entity.pdbx_description
1 polymer ?
#
loop_
_entity_poly.entity_id
_entity_poly.type
_entity_poly.pdbx_seq_one_letter_code
_entity_poly.pdbx_strand_id
1 'polypeptide(L)'
;MKVIGNLVVIFLVIVGLLAVVPLVTFGFAIVCGIAVFAIWLLPIWIIATSDKTTGFEKCAWILAILCLSWFAWVFYFFLVPLKSKRRYDYYY
;
A
#
# COMPACT_ATOMS: atom_id res chain seq x y z
N MET A 1 -46.72 20.78 8.12
CA MET A 1 -46.21 19.60 8.85
C MET A 1 -45.62 18.53 7.93
N LYS A 2 -46.30 18.10 6.85
CA LYS A 2 -45.78 17.07 5.91
C LYS A 2 -44.45 17.44 5.21
N VAL A 3 -44.30 18.70 4.79
CA VAL A 3 -43.06 19.18 4.12
C VAL A 3 -41.84 19.10 5.03
N ILE A 4 -41.98 19.49 6.29
CA ILE A 4 -40.89 19.44 7.28
C ILE A 4 -40.48 17.99 7.55
N GLY A 5 -41.45 17.08 7.68
CA GLY A 5 -41.17 15.64 7.83
C GLY A 5 -40.38 15.08 6.64
N ASN A 6 -40.78 15.40 5.40
CA ASN A 6 -40.06 14.95 4.21
C ASN A 6 -38.64 15.52 4.14
N LEU A 7 -38.42 16.79 4.52
CA LEU A 7 -37.09 17.40 4.55
C LEU A 7 -36.17 16.72 5.56
N VAL A 8 -36.68 16.38 6.74
CA VAL A 8 -35.91 15.65 7.77
C VAL A 8 -35.54 14.25 7.28
N VAL A 9 -36.46 13.54 6.63
CA VAL A 9 -36.18 12.21 6.07
C VAL A 9 -35.09 12.29 4.99
N ILE A 10 -35.18 13.24 4.07
CA ILE A 10 -34.17 13.43 3.02
C ILE A 10 -32.80 13.73 3.65
N PHE A 11 -32.76 14.61 4.65
CA PHE A 11 -31.53 14.93 5.36
C PHE A 11 -30.91 13.70 6.02
N LEU A 12 -31.70 12.89 6.74
CA LEU A 12 -31.22 11.65 7.36
C LEU A 12 -30.72 10.63 6.34
N VAL A 13 -31.38 10.51 5.19
CA VAL A 13 -30.92 9.63 4.10
C VAL A 13 -29.58 10.11 3.54
N ILE A 14 -29.39 11.41 3.33
CA ILE A 14 -28.12 11.97 2.85
C ILE A 14 -27.01 11.70 3.87
N VAL A 15 -27.26 11.98 5.15
CA VAL A 15 -26.29 11.71 6.23
C VAL A 15 -25.96 10.22 6.31
N GLY A 16 -26.96 9.35 6.19
CA GLY A 16 -26.76 7.91 6.13
C GLY A 16 -25.88 7.48 4.97
N LEU A 17 -26.16 7.95 3.74
CA LEU A 17 -25.34 7.66 2.57
C LEU A 17 -23.91 8.18 2.72
N LEU A 18 -23.73 9.39 3.25
CA LEU A 18 -22.41 9.96 3.52
C LEU A 18 -21.62 9.14 4.54
N ALA A 19 -22.29 8.51 5.53
CA ALA A 19 -21.64 7.63 6.50
C ALA A 19 -21.29 6.25 5.93
N VAL A 20 -22.00 5.76 4.92
CA VAL A 20 -21.68 4.49 4.24
C VAL A 20 -20.39 4.60 3.42
N VAL A 21 -20.15 5.74 2.77
CA VAL A 21 -18.95 5.96 1.94
C VAL A 21 -17.63 5.66 2.70
N PRO A 22 -17.33 6.27 3.87
CA PRO A 22 -16.09 5.99 4.59
C PRO A 22 -16.01 4.55 5.10
N LEU A 23 -17.15 3.92 5.43
CA LEU A 23 -17.17 2.53 5.87
C LEU A 23 -16.77 1.59 4.72
N VAL A 24 -17.31 1.82 3.52
CA VAL A 24 -16.99 1.04 2.32
C VAL A 24 -15.54 1.28 1.89
N THR A 25 -15.06 2.53 1.88
CA THR A 25 -13.68 2.81 1.52
C THR A 25 -12.69 2.22 2.51
N PHE A 26 -13.00 2.23 3.81
CA PHE A 26 -12.17 1.61 4.83
C PHE A 26 -12.11 0.09 4.66
N GLY A 27 -13.25 -0.57 4.46
CA GLY A 27 -13.31 -2.00 4.18
C GLY A 27 -12.52 -2.37 2.93
N PHE A 28 -12.68 -1.60 1.85
CA PHE A 28 -11.94 -1.79 0.61
C PHE A 28 -10.43 -1.60 0.80
N ALA A 29 -10.01 -0.56 1.53
CA ALA A 29 -8.60 -0.31 1.82
C ALA A 29 -7.96 -1.45 2.60
N ILE A 30 -8.67 -2.04 3.57
CA ILE A 30 -8.18 -3.20 4.31
C ILE A 30 -7.99 -4.40 3.38
N VAL A 31 -9.00 -4.72 2.56
CA VAL A 31 -8.93 -5.85 1.62
C VAL A 31 -7.78 -5.68 0.63
N CYS A 32 -7.64 -4.50 0.03
CA CYS A 32 -6.53 -4.18 -0.86
C CYS A 32 -5.18 -4.24 -0.14
N GLY A 33 -5.08 -3.73 1.08
CA GLY A 33 -3.86 -3.79 1.89
C GLY A 33 -3.42 -5.23 2.16
N ILE A 34 -4.37 -6.10 2.52
CA ILE A 34 -4.10 -7.53 2.72
C ILE A 34 -3.66 -8.19 1.41
N ALA A 35 -4.31 -7.87 0.28
CA ALA A 35 -3.95 -8.43 -1.01
C ALA A 35 -2.52 -8.03 -1.44
N VAL A 36 -2.15 -6.75 -1.28
CA VAL A 36 -0.80 -6.25 -1.58
C VAL A 36 0.23 -6.92 -0.67
N PHE A 37 -0.07 -7.06 0.63
CA PHE A 37 0.81 -7.74 1.56
C PHE A 37 1.00 -9.23 1.21
N ALA A 38 -0.06 -9.92 0.81
CA ALA A 38 0.02 -11.30 0.35
C ALA A 38 0.89 -11.45 -0.90
N ILE A 39 0.74 -10.54 -1.88
CA ILE A 39 1.58 -10.51 -3.09
C ILE A 39 3.04 -10.23 -2.73
N TRP A 40 3.30 -9.33 -1.79
CA TRP A 40 4.66 -9.04 -1.30
C TRP A 40 5.30 -10.25 -0.59
N LEU A 41 4.49 -11.09 0.06
CA LEU A 41 4.95 -12.31 0.74
C LEU A 41 5.14 -13.51 -0.21
N LEU A 42 4.55 -13.49 -1.42
CA LEU A 42 4.69 -14.55 -2.42
C LEU A 42 6.13 -15.02 -2.68
N PRO A 43 7.12 -14.14 -2.93
CA PRO A 43 8.49 -14.60 -3.18
C PRO A 43 9.08 -15.39 -2.01
N ILE A 44 8.76 -14.99 -0.78
CA ILE A 44 9.17 -15.71 0.44
C ILE A 44 8.49 -17.09 0.49
N TRP A 45 7.20 -17.14 0.18
CA TRP A 45 6.43 -18.39 0.14
C TRP A 45 6.94 -19.37 -0.93
N ILE A 46 7.24 -18.88 -2.13
CA ILE A 46 7.76 -19.67 -3.26
C ILE A 46 9.07 -20.35 -2.86
N ILE A 47 9.98 -19.61 -2.22
CA ILE A 47 11.28 -20.14 -1.81
C ILE A 47 11.14 -21.12 -0.64
N ALA A 48 10.24 -20.82 0.31
CA ALA A 48 9.98 -21.70 1.44
C ALA A 48 9.44 -23.07 0.99
N THR A 49 8.51 -23.09 0.02
CA THR A 49 7.88 -24.31 -0.53
C THR A 49 8.75 -25.02 -1.58
N SER A 50 9.68 -24.33 -2.23
CA SER A 50 10.48 -24.92 -3.31
C SER A 50 11.37 -26.08 -2.84
N ASP A 51 11.27 -27.25 -3.49
CA ASP A 51 12.20 -28.37 -3.28
C ASP A 51 13.57 -28.18 -3.96
N LYS A 52 13.78 -27.05 -4.64
CA LYS A 52 14.99 -26.78 -5.44
C LYS A 52 16.18 -26.32 -4.62
N THR A 53 15.97 -25.84 -3.39
CA THR A 53 17.00 -25.25 -2.52
C THR A 53 17.03 -25.96 -1.17
N THR A 54 18.21 -26.26 -0.64
CA THR A 54 18.38 -26.94 0.65
C THR A 54 18.10 -26.00 1.84
N GLY A 55 17.91 -26.56 3.05
CA GLY A 55 17.45 -25.80 4.22
C GLY A 55 18.27 -24.54 4.55
N PHE A 56 19.60 -24.61 4.48
CA PHE A 56 20.46 -23.45 4.72
C PHE A 56 20.39 -22.42 3.57
N GLU A 57 20.33 -22.89 2.33
CA GLU A 57 20.17 -22.03 1.16
C GLU A 57 18.84 -21.28 1.19
N LYS A 58 17.74 -21.92 1.60
CA LYS A 58 16.44 -21.27 1.80
C LYS A 58 16.52 -20.10 2.78
N CYS A 59 17.18 -20.31 3.92
CA CYS A 59 17.36 -19.26 4.92
C CYS A 59 18.18 -18.08 4.36
N ALA A 60 19.24 -18.36 3.60
CA ALA A 60 20.04 -17.31 2.95
C ALA A 60 19.22 -16.50 1.93
N TRP A 61 18.40 -17.15 1.12
CA TRP A 61 17.54 -16.49 0.13
C TRP A 61 16.43 -15.65 0.77
N ILE A 62 15.76 -16.16 1.82
CA ILE A 62 14.74 -15.40 2.56
C ILE A 62 15.36 -14.18 3.23
N LEU A 63 16.53 -14.35 3.87
CA LEU A 63 17.27 -13.25 4.49
C LEU A 63 17.68 -12.20 3.45
N ALA A 64 18.14 -12.62 2.27
CA ALA A 64 18.50 -11.71 1.18
C ALA A 64 17.30 -10.89 0.69
N ILE A 65 16.14 -11.50 0.50
CA ILE A 65 14.91 -10.81 0.06
C ILE A 65 14.40 -9.83 1.11
N LEU A 66 14.43 -10.24 2.38
CA LEU A 66 14.07 -9.36 3.49
C LEU A 66 15.00 -8.16 3.53
N CYS A 67 16.31 -8.39 3.42
CA CYS A 67 17.31 -7.33 3.46
C CYS A 67 17.16 -6.40 2.24
N LEU A 68 17.05 -6.93 1.02
CA LEU A 68 16.95 -6.09 -0.19
C LEU A 68 15.62 -5.34 -0.28
N SER A 69 14.49 -5.97 0.02
CA SER A 69 13.18 -5.29 -0.07
C SER A 69 13.01 -4.23 1.03
N TRP A 70 13.45 -4.54 2.26
CA TRP A 70 13.35 -3.62 3.39
C TRP A 70 14.46 -2.58 3.44
N PHE A 71 15.66 -2.82 2.91
CA PHE A 71 16.72 -1.79 2.89
C PHE A 71 16.72 -0.94 1.62
N ALA A 72 16.03 -1.32 0.54
CA ALA A 72 16.01 -0.52 -0.69
C ALA A 72 15.54 0.93 -0.47
N TRP A 73 14.47 1.14 0.30
CA TRP A 73 13.98 2.49 0.62
C TRP A 73 14.91 3.25 1.59
N VAL A 74 15.57 2.56 2.52
CA VAL A 74 16.59 3.16 3.40
C VAL A 74 17.75 3.66 2.53
N PHE A 75 18.29 2.82 1.66
CA PHE A 75 19.34 3.20 0.72
C PHE A 75 18.92 4.32 -0.22
N TYR A 76 17.65 4.37 -0.64
CA TYR A 76 17.14 5.48 -1.43
C TYR A 76 17.33 6.83 -0.72
N PHE A 77 17.06 6.94 0.59
CA PHE A 77 17.30 8.18 1.35
C PHE A 77 18.79 8.55 1.45
N PHE A 78 19.69 7.57 1.51
CA PHE A 78 21.13 7.82 1.57
C PHE A 78 21.76 8.11 0.19
N LEU A 79 21.28 7.46 -0.86
CA LEU A 79 21.83 7.52 -2.22
C LEU A 79 21.21 8.63 -3.06
N VAL A 80 19.94 9.02 -2.82
CA VAL A 80 19.36 10.15 -3.53
C VAL A 80 20.17 11.40 -3.21
N PRO A 81 20.78 12.03 -4.23
CA PRO A 81 21.49 13.27 -4.01
C PRO A 81 20.49 14.36 -3.63
N LEU A 82 20.66 14.96 -2.45
CA LEU A 82 19.91 16.15 -2.00
C LEU A 82 20.20 17.41 -2.85
N LYS A 83 21.03 17.30 -3.90
CA LYS A 83 21.38 18.45 -4.73
C LYS A 83 20.21 18.78 -5.66
N SER A 84 19.65 19.97 -5.46
CA SER A 84 18.83 20.68 -6.45
C SER A 84 19.44 20.47 -7.84
N LYS A 85 18.68 19.86 -8.76
CA LYS A 85 18.95 19.96 -10.19
C LYS A 85 18.97 21.46 -10.47
N ARG A 86 20.15 22.07 -10.51
CA ARG A 86 20.32 23.40 -11.07
C ARG A 86 19.75 23.31 -12.47
N ARG A 87 18.56 23.88 -12.66
CA ARG A 87 17.99 24.12 -13.98
C ARG A 87 18.98 25.03 -14.67
N TYR A 88 19.78 24.47 -15.56
CA TYR A 88 20.41 25.25 -16.60
C TYR A 88 19.28 25.57 -17.58
N ASP A 89 18.55 26.64 -17.31
CA ASP A 89 17.65 27.27 -18.27
C ASP A 89 18.52 27.74 -19.44
N TYR A 90 18.64 26.89 -20.45
CA TYR A 90 19.21 27.25 -21.75
C TYR A 90 18.20 28.14 -22.46
N TYR A 91 18.41 29.45 -22.34
CA TYR A 91 17.84 30.44 -23.25
C TYR A 91 18.47 30.24 -24.63
N TYR A 92 17.64 29.85 -25.60
CA TYR A 92 17.82 30.08 -27.04
C TYR A 92 16.57 30.77 -27.56
#